data_AF-A0A945IV47-F1
#
_entry.id   AF-A0A945IV47-F1
#
_cell.length_a   1.000
_cell.length_b   1.000
_cell.length_c   1.000
_cell.angle_alpha   90.00
_cell.angle_beta   90.00
_cell.angle_gamma   90.00
#
_symmetry.space_group_name_H-M   'P 1'
#
loop_
_entity.id
_entity.type
_entity.pdbx_description
1 polymer ?
#
loop_
_entity_poly.entity_id
_entity_poly.type
_entity_poly.pdbx_seq_one_letter_code
_entity_poly.pdbx_strand_id
1 'polypeptide(L)'
;MVQGDGRPPRGLIRHPTDNLLVNFLIALALGILASQSAIFGLLYVVYALGAFLPSLAIAVRRLHDTGKSGWMLLISLIAIVGFIVLLVFLVGASMGTNAYGAAAED
;
A
#
# COMPACT_ATOMS: atom_id res chain seq x y z
N MET A 1 -6.07 -68.80 1.01
CA MET A 1 -5.02 -67.79 1.22
C MET A 1 -4.55 -67.34 -0.15
N VAL A 2 -5.01 -66.18 -0.63
CA VAL A 2 -4.55 -65.55 -1.88
C VAL A 2 -3.81 -64.29 -1.47
N GLN A 3 -2.51 -64.26 -1.77
CA GLN A 3 -1.59 -63.21 -1.38
C GLN A 3 -1.81 -62.01 -2.31
N GLY A 4 -2.26 -60.89 -1.75
CA GLY A 4 -2.48 -59.65 -2.50
C GLY A 4 -1.17 -59.15 -3.12
N ASP A 5 -1.17 -59.03 -4.44
CA ASP A 5 -0.16 -58.35 -5.22
C ASP A 5 -0.08 -56.87 -4.78
N GLY A 6 0.97 -56.54 -4.01
CA GLY A 6 1.24 -55.19 -3.51
C GLY A 6 1.88 -54.24 -4.53
N ARG A 7 1.63 -54.39 -5.84
CA ARG A 7 2.18 -53.45 -6.82
C ARG A 7 1.42 -52.12 -6.80
N PRO A 8 2.10 -50.99 -6.55
CA PRO A 8 1.46 -49.69 -6.68
C PRO A 8 1.06 -49.45 -8.15
N PRO A 9 -0.09 -48.79 -8.40
CA PRO A 9 -0.61 -48.58 -9.74
C PRO A 9 0.38 -47.77 -10.59
N ARG A 10 0.79 -48.36 -11.72
CA ARG A 10 1.63 -47.71 -12.75
C ARG A 10 0.82 -46.63 -13.46
N GLY A 11 0.69 -45.46 -12.85
CA GLY A 11 -0.06 -44.36 -13.47
C GLY A 11 -0.04 -43.03 -12.73
N LEU A 12 0.86 -42.81 -11.78
CA LEU A 12 0.82 -41.58 -10.97
C LEU A 12 2.19 -40.93 -10.76
N ILE A 13 3.08 -41.02 -11.75
CA ILE A 13 4.15 -40.04 -11.87
C ILE A 13 3.57 -38.94 -12.75
N ARG A 14 2.76 -38.05 -12.17
CA ARG A 14 2.47 -36.77 -12.83
C ARG A 14 3.82 -36.10 -13.01
N HIS A 15 4.24 -35.93 -14.26
CA HIS A 15 5.52 -35.32 -14.50
C HIS A 15 5.41 -33.86 -14.03
N PRO A 16 6.43 -33.31 -13.38
CA PRO A 16 6.42 -31.88 -13.00
C PRO A 16 6.22 -30.96 -14.22
N THR A 17 6.38 -31.53 -15.42
CA THR A 17 6.17 -30.89 -16.72
C THR A 17 4.70 -30.69 -17.12
N ASP A 18 3.77 -31.46 -16.54
CA ASP A 18 2.36 -31.48 -16.97
C ASP A 18 1.65 -30.14 -16.72
N ASN A 19 2.19 -29.32 -15.80
CA ASN A 19 1.65 -28.01 -15.44
C ASN A 19 2.46 -26.84 -16.02
N LEU A 20 3.47 -27.09 -16.87
CA LEU A 20 4.38 -26.03 -17.35
C LEU A 20 3.66 -24.94 -18.13
N LEU A 21 2.71 -25.32 -18.99
CA LEU A 21 1.92 -24.37 -19.78
C LEU A 21 1.03 -23.52 -18.87
N VAL A 22 0.39 -24.15 -17.88
CA VAL A 22 -0.46 -23.45 -16.91
C VAL A 22 0.37 -22.47 -16.07
N ASN A 23 1.54 -22.92 -15.57
CA ASN A 23 2.45 -22.08 -14.80
C ASN A 23 3.04 -20.93 -15.63
N PHE A 24 3.34 -21.18 -16.91
CA PHE A 24 3.83 -20.14 -17.82
C PHE A 24 2.78 -19.06 -18.08
N LEU A 25 1.52 -19.45 -18.30
CA LEU A 25 0.41 -18.51 -18.50
C LEU A 25 0.12 -17.68 -17.24
N ILE A 26 0.19 -18.31 -16.06
CA ILE A 26 0.06 -17.61 -14.76
C ILE A 26 1.22 -16.61 -14.58
N ALA A 27 2.45 -17.02 -14.86
CA ALA A 27 3.62 -16.13 -14.76
C ALA A 27 3.53 -14.94 -15.72
N LEU A 28 3.05 -15.15 -16.95
CA LEU A 28 2.84 -14.08 -17.92
C LEU A 28 1.75 -13.09 -17.45
N ALA A 29 0.62 -13.58 -16.96
CA ALA A 29 -0.46 -12.74 -16.45
C ALA A 29 -0.03 -11.93 -15.21
N LEU A 30 0.68 -12.56 -14.28
CA LEU A 30 1.27 -11.89 -13.11
C LEU A 30 2.32 -10.86 -13.52
N GLY A 31 3.16 -11.16 -14.51
CA GLY A 31 4.15 -10.23 -15.06
C GLY A 31 3.51 -8.99 -15.69
N ILE A 32 2.45 -9.18 -16.48
CA ILE A 32 1.67 -8.06 -17.05
C ILE A 32 1.04 -7.23 -15.92
N LEU A 33 0.34 -7.86 -14.97
CA LEU A 33 -0.29 -7.17 -13.85
C LEU A 33 0.73 -6.41 -12.98
N ALA A 34 1.90 -7.00 -12.73
CA ALA A 34 3.00 -6.36 -12.02
C ALA A 34 3.60 -5.19 -12.82
N SER A 35 3.66 -5.30 -14.15
CA SER A 35 4.16 -4.24 -15.05
C SER A 35 3.22 -3.04 -15.17
N GLN A 36 1.94 -3.19 -14.84
CA GLN A 36 0.99 -2.07 -14.87
C GLN A 36 1.24 -1.03 -13.75
N SER A 37 2.02 -1.38 -12.73
CA SER A 37 2.30 -0.52 -11.57
C SER A 37 2.81 0.88 -11.96
N ALA A 38 3.69 0.97 -12.96
CA ALA A 38 4.24 2.25 -13.41
C ALA A 38 3.21 3.12 -14.16
N ILE A 39 2.40 2.51 -15.04
CA ILE A 39 1.37 3.23 -15.81
C ILE A 39 0.24 3.70 -14.89
N PHE A 40 -0.21 2.84 -13.97
CA PHE A 40 -1.21 3.20 -12.97
C PHE A 40 -0.70 4.29 -12.03
N GLY A 41 0.57 4.26 -11.64
CA GLY A 41 1.20 5.32 -10.85
C GLY A 41 1.18 6.67 -11.57
N LEU A 42 1.57 6.71 -12.84
CA LEU A 42 1.54 7.94 -13.65
C LEU A 42 0.11 8.47 -13.82
N LEU A 43 -0.84 7.60 -14.19
CA LEU A 43 -2.25 7.98 -14.34
C LEU A 43 -2.84 8.50 -13.03
N TYR A 44 -2.50 7.88 -11.90
CA TYR A 44 -2.93 8.34 -10.58
C TYR A 44 -2.40 9.74 -10.27
N VAL A 45 -1.11 10.01 -10.50
CA VAL A 45 -0.53 11.34 -10.26
C VAL A 45 -1.19 12.40 -11.15
N VAL A 46 -1.38 12.11 -12.43
CA VAL A 46 -2.04 13.03 -13.38
C VAL A 46 -3.48 13.31 -12.94
N TYR A 47 -4.24 12.27 -12.59
CA TYR A 47 -5.60 12.41 -12.08
C TYR A 47 -5.64 13.20 -10.76
N ALA A 48 -4.75 12.87 -9.82
CA ALA A 48 -4.66 13.53 -8.53
C ALA A 48 -4.37 15.02 -8.71
N LEU A 49 -3.42 15.41 -9.57
CA LEU A 49 -3.15 16.82 -9.89
C LEU A 49 -4.36 17.48 -10.58
N GLY A 50 -4.96 16.81 -11.56
CA GLY A 50 -6.13 17.30 -12.28
C GLY A 50 -7.35 17.53 -11.38
N ALA A 51 -7.53 16.71 -10.34
CA ALA A 51 -8.59 16.88 -9.34
C ALA A 51 -8.18 17.85 -8.22
N PHE A 52 -6.89 17.92 -7.84
CA PHE A 52 -6.40 18.74 -6.75
C PHE A 52 -6.47 20.24 -7.06
N LEU A 53 -6.05 20.65 -8.26
CA LEU A 53 -6.09 22.05 -8.69
C LEU A 53 -7.50 22.69 -8.58
N PRO A 54 -8.58 22.08 -9.12
CA PRO A 54 -9.93 22.65 -9.00
C PRO A 54 -10.46 22.60 -7.57
N SER A 55 -10.16 21.56 -6.79
CA SER A 55 -10.52 21.52 -5.36
C SER A 55 -9.87 22.66 -4.58
N LEU A 56 -8.58 22.94 -4.84
CA LEU A 56 -7.87 24.07 -4.23
C LEU A 56 -8.48 25.41 -4.66
N ALA A 57 -8.82 25.57 -5.94
CA ALA A 57 -9.44 26.78 -6.45
C ALA A 57 -10.80 27.06 -5.79
N ILE A 58 -11.64 26.02 -5.60
CA ILE A 58 -12.92 26.15 -4.88
C ILE A 58 -12.70 26.54 -3.41
N ALA A 59 -11.71 25.94 -2.74
CA ALA A 59 -11.41 26.23 -1.35
C ALA A 59 -10.95 27.69 -1.16
N VAL A 60 -10.06 28.18 -2.03
CA VAL A 60 -9.61 29.58 -2.05
C VAL A 60 -10.79 30.51 -2.30
N ARG A 61 -11.64 30.20 -3.29
CA ARG A 61 -12.84 31.00 -3.59
C ARG A 61 -13.77 31.08 -2.38
N ARG A 62 -14.08 29.95 -1.72
CA ARG A 62 -14.91 29.94 -0.50
C ARG A 62 -14.31 30.75 0.64
N LEU A 63 -12.98 30.75 0.78
CA LEU A 63 -12.31 31.58 1.77
C LEU A 63 -12.46 33.07 1.44
N HIS A 64 -12.26 33.43 0.17
CA HIS A 64 -12.47 34.80 -0.31
C HIS A 64 -13.92 35.24 -0.14
N ASP A 65 -14.90 34.35 -0.38
CA ASP A 65 -16.32 34.63 -0.15
C ASP A 65 -16.62 34.97 1.33
N THR A 66 -15.82 34.48 2.28
CA THR A 66 -15.90 34.84 3.71
C THR A 66 -15.06 36.06 4.12
N GLY A 67 -14.51 36.79 3.14
CA GLY A 67 -13.65 37.96 3.36
C GLY A 67 -12.25 37.63 3.90
N LYS A 68 -11.83 36.36 3.83
CA LYS A 68 -10.53 35.88 4.32
C LYS A 68 -9.58 35.63 3.15
N SER A 69 -8.29 35.90 3.34
CA SER A 69 -7.28 35.64 2.29
C SER A 69 -7.07 34.14 2.07
N GLY A 70 -6.90 33.71 0.81
CA GLY A 70 -6.66 32.30 0.45
C GLY A 70 -5.45 31.65 1.14
N TRP A 71 -4.49 32.47 1.61
CA TRP A 71 -3.34 32.04 2.40
C TRP A 71 -3.72 31.36 3.72
N MET A 72 -4.92 31.59 4.24
CA MET A 72 -5.39 30.88 5.43
C MET A 72 -5.54 29.37 5.21
N LEU A 73 -5.58 28.88 3.97
CA LEU A 73 -5.48 27.45 3.70
C LEU A 73 -4.15 26.85 4.19
N LEU A 74 -3.06 27.62 4.25
CA LEU A 74 -1.77 27.13 4.80
C LEU A 74 -1.85 26.78 6.29
N ILE A 75 -2.81 27.35 7.03
CA ILE A 75 -3.04 26.98 8.43
C ILE A 75 -3.44 25.50 8.52
N SER A 76 -4.19 24.98 7.54
CA SER A 76 -4.52 23.54 7.49
C SER A 76 -3.28 22.66 7.32
N LEU A 77 -2.23 23.15 6.64
CA LEU A 77 -0.96 22.43 6.48
C LEU A 77 -0.23 22.28 7.83
N ILE A 78 -0.33 23.29 8.70
CA ILE A 78 0.24 23.24 10.07
C ILE A 78 -0.43 22.12 10.87
N ALA A 79 -1.75 21.96 10.76
CA ALA A 79 -2.46 20.88 11.44
C ALA A 79 -2.01 19.49 10.95
N ILE A 80 -1.81 19.34 9.64
CA ILE A 80 -1.31 18.09 9.03
C ILE A 80 0.11 17.78 9.53
N VAL A 81 1.01 18.77 9.51
CA VAL A 81 2.39 18.59 9.99
C VAL A 81 2.43 18.26 11.48
N GLY A 82 1.63 18.96 12.30
CA GLY A 82 1.52 18.68 13.73
C GLY A 82 1.03 17.26 14.01
N PHE A 83 0.06 16.78 13.24
CA PHE A 83 -0.42 15.40 13.33
C PHE A 83 0.68 14.38 12.96
N ILE A 84 1.44 14.63 11.89
CA ILE A 84 2.57 13.77 11.50
C ILE A 84 3.64 13.72 12.60
N VAL A 85 4.02 14.87 13.17
CA VAL A 85 4.99 14.93 14.28
C VAL A 85 4.50 14.11 15.49
N LEU A 86 3.21 14.24 15.83
CA LEU A 86 2.62 13.46 16.91
C LEU A 86 2.68 11.95 16.61
N LEU A 87 2.37 11.53 15.38
CA LEU A 87 2.50 10.12 14.97
C LEU A 87 3.94 9.63 15.08
N VAL A 88 4.92 10.46 14.69
CA VAL A 88 6.34 10.11 14.84
C VAL A 88 6.71 9.93 16.32
N PHE A 89 6.23 10.80 17.21
CA PHE A 89 6.45 10.65 18.65
C PHE A 89 5.72 9.43 19.25
N LEU A 90 4.54 9.10 18.74
CA LEU A 90 3.77 7.95 19.20
C LEU A 90 4.40 6.61 18.79
N VAL A 91 4.98 6.55 17.59
CA VAL A 91 5.61 5.32 17.05
C VAL A 91 7.10 5.23 17.44
N GLY A 92 7.71 6.33 17.87
CA GLY A 92 9.10 6.35 18.32
C GLY A 92 9.31 5.53 19.59
N ALA A 93 10.23 4.57 19.54
CA ALA A 93 10.61 3.79 20.72
C ALA A 93 11.33 4.66 21.75
N SER A 94 10.94 4.54 23.03
CA SER A 94 11.67 5.18 24.13
C SER A 94 12.92 4.37 24.45
N MET A 95 14.10 4.94 24.22
CA MET A 95 15.36 4.32 24.62
C MET A 95 15.58 4.52 26.13
N GLY A 96 15.55 3.43 26.90
CA GLY A 96 15.82 3.43 28.33
C GLY A 96 14.67 3.92 29.21
N THR A 97 14.96 4.11 30.50
CA THR A 97 13.99 4.61 31.49
C THR A 97 13.75 6.11 31.29
N ASN A 98 12.50 6.51 31.04
CA ASN A 98 12.14 7.93 30.92
C ASN A 98 11.55 8.47 32.24
N ALA A 99 11.31 9.78 32.31
CA ALA A 99 10.76 10.43 33.51
C ALA A 99 9.35 9.93 33.92
N TYR A 100 8.72 9.11 33.08
CA TYR A 100 7.38 8.55 33.28
C TYR A 100 7.40 7.05 33.60
N GLY A 101 8.58 6.41 33.67
CA GLY A 101 8.73 5.01 34.04
C GLY A 101 9.81 4.28 33.24
N ALA A 102 10.13 3.06 33.68
CA ALA A 102 10.99 2.18 32.90
C ALA A 102 10.26 1.73 31.62
N ALA A 103 10.99 1.68 30.50
CA ALA A 103 10.50 1.00 29.31
C ALA A 103 10.18 -0.46 29.67
N ALA A 104 9.09 -1.01 29.12
CA ALA A 104 8.73 -2.40 29.36
C ALA A 104 9.94 -3.29 29.04
N GLU A 105 10.41 -4.04 30.03
CA GLU A 105 11.41 -5.08 29.82
C GLU A 105 10.75 -6.21 29.00
N ASP A 106 11.38 -6.60 27.90
CA ASP A 106 10.88 -7.64 26.97
C ASP A 106 10.67 -9.00 27.66
#